data_AF-A0A1V4ULX4-F1
#
_entry.id   AF-A0A1V4ULX4-F1
#
_cell.length_a   1.000
_cell.length_b   1.000
_cell.length_c   1.000
_cell.angle_alpha   90.00
_cell.angle_beta   90.00
_cell.angle_gamma   90.00
#
_symmetry.space_group_name_H-M   'P 1'
#
loop_
_entity.id
_entity.type
_entity.pdbx_description
1 polymer ?
#
loop_
_entity_poly.entity_id
_entity_poly.type
_entity_poly.pdbx_seq_one_letter_code
_entity_poly.pdbx_strand_id
1 'polypeptide(L)'
;MLDRLNKFEKYIYYILIILLAFIILVSVIELVLLIAAGILYDHSFRLDHHEILNVFGFFLLVLIGIELLDTIKAYIKKQEIHVEIIVLLAVIAVARKIILLDPYADMPLSDMTLWGLGFIALCLAGAYYLIKKAGIST
;
A
#
# COMPACT_ATOMS: atom_id res chain seq x y z
N MET A 1 20.58 27.03 13.94
CA MET A 1 19.94 25.83 14.54
C MET A 1 19.07 25.09 13.53
N LEU A 2 18.27 25.79 12.73
CA LEU A 2 17.40 25.21 11.69
C LEU A 2 18.16 24.42 10.60
N ASP A 3 19.34 24.87 10.18
CA ASP A 3 20.13 24.15 9.15
C ASP A 3 20.68 22.79 9.61
N ARG A 4 20.85 22.58 10.92
CA ARG A 4 21.26 21.28 11.46
C ARG A 4 20.08 20.31 11.51
N LEU A 5 18.86 20.80 11.76
CA LEU A 5 17.64 19.99 11.66
C LEU A 5 17.41 19.54 10.22
N ASN A 6 17.50 20.44 9.23
CA ASN A 6 17.31 20.07 7.83
C ASN A 6 18.32 19.01 7.35
N LYS A 7 19.59 19.07 7.81
CA LYS A 7 20.59 18.04 7.52
C LYS A 7 20.26 16.70 8.17
N PHE A 8 19.80 16.72 9.41
CA PHE A 8 19.38 15.51 10.13
C PHE A 8 18.16 14.85 9.48
N GLU A 9 17.16 15.65 9.12
CA GLU A 9 15.95 15.19 8.41
C GLU A 9 16.32 14.54 7.07
N LYS A 10 17.18 15.20 6.28
CA LYS A 10 17.65 14.67 4.99
C LYS A 10 18.41 13.35 5.16
N TYR A 11 19.20 13.22 6.23
CA TYR A 11 19.89 11.97 6.56
C TYR A 11 18.91 10.83 6.88
N ILE A 12 17.86 11.11 7.66
CA ILE A 12 16.80 10.15 7.95
C ILE A 12 16.10 9.70 6.66
N TYR A 13 15.77 10.62 5.75
CA TYR A 13 15.12 10.22 4.50
C TYR A 13 15.99 9.34 3.62
N TYR A 14 17.31 9.58 3.57
CA TYR A 14 18.22 8.67 2.85
C TYR A 14 18.20 7.26 3.45
N ILE A 15 18.23 7.13 4.78
CA ILE A 15 18.11 5.83 5.45
C ILE A 15 16.77 5.18 5.09
N LEU A 16 15.67 5.93 5.15
CA LEU A 16 14.33 5.43 4.86
C LEU A 16 14.21 4.93 3.41
N ILE A 17 14.76 5.66 2.45
CA ILE A 17 14.80 5.26 1.03
C ILE A 17 15.55 3.95 0.85
N ILE A 18 16.72 3.80 1.49
CA ILE A 18 17.53 2.57 1.37
C ILE A 18 16.79 1.38 1.96
N LEU A 19 16.23 1.54 3.17
CA LEU A 19 15.47 0.48 3.83
C LEU A 19 14.23 0.08 3.02
N LEU A 20 13.50 1.05 2.49
CA LEU A 20 12.30 0.78 1.70
C LEU A 20 12.65 0.12 0.36
N ALA A 21 13.70 0.56 -0.32
CA ALA A 21 14.20 -0.08 -1.54
C ALA A 21 14.60 -1.54 -1.29
N PHE A 22 15.24 -1.82 -0.15
CA PHE A 22 15.59 -3.18 0.25
C PHE A 22 14.34 -4.04 0.49
N ILE A 23 13.34 -3.54 1.22
CA ILE A 23 12.08 -4.24 1.45
C ILE A 23 11.37 -4.54 0.13
N ILE A 24 11.28 -3.57 -0.78
CA ILE A 24 10.68 -3.76 -2.11
C ILE A 24 11.38 -4.89 -2.87
N LEU A 25 12.72 -4.90 -2.85
CA LEU A 25 13.51 -5.93 -3.53
C LEU A 25 13.21 -7.32 -2.96
N VAL A 26 13.20 -7.46 -1.63
CA VAL A 26 12.86 -8.72 -0.96
C VAL A 26 11.44 -9.17 -1.32
N SER A 27 10.45 -8.26 -1.28
CA SER A 27 9.06 -8.58 -1.63
C SER A 27 8.90 -9.00 -3.09
N VAL A 28 9.68 -8.44 -4.02
CA VAL A 28 9.68 -8.89 -5.42
C VAL A 28 10.24 -10.31 -5.55
N ILE A 29 11.31 -10.63 -4.83
CA ILE A 29 11.87 -12.00 -4.82
C ILE A 29 10.85 -12.98 -4.26
N GLU A 30 10.23 -12.67 -3.13
CA GLU A 30 9.18 -13.50 -2.53
C GLU A 30 8.00 -13.73 -3.48
N LEU A 31 7.56 -12.68 -4.19
CA LEU A 31 6.50 -12.79 -5.19
C LEU A 31 6.88 -13.73 -6.33
N VAL A 32 8.11 -13.62 -6.85
CA VAL A 32 8.59 -14.53 -7.92
C VAL A 32 8.65 -15.96 -7.43
N LEU A 33 9.15 -16.20 -6.21
CA LEU A 33 9.21 -17.53 -5.61
C LEU A 33 7.81 -18.12 -5.38
N LEU A 34 6.86 -17.31 -4.93
CA LEU A 34 5.46 -17.71 -4.74
C LEU A 34 4.82 -18.15 -6.06
N ILE A 35 4.99 -17.36 -7.12
CA ILE A 35 4.45 -17.68 -8.45
C ILE A 35 5.12 -18.94 -9.02
N ALA A 36 6.45 -19.04 -8.92
CA ALA A 36 7.19 -20.21 -9.37
C ALA A 36 6.77 -21.47 -8.62
N ALA A 37 6.54 -21.37 -7.31
CA ALA A 37 6.08 -22.49 -6.50
C ALA A 37 4.68 -22.95 -6.92
N GLY A 38 3.73 -22.02 -7.09
CA GLY A 38 2.37 -22.35 -7.53
C GLY A 38 2.31 -23.00 -8.92
N ILE A 39 3.21 -22.63 -9.83
CA ILE A 39 3.25 -23.22 -11.19
C ILE A 39 3.98 -24.58 -11.21
N LEU A 40 5.08 -24.72 -10.47
CA LEU A 40 5.94 -25.90 -10.55
C LEU A 40 5.50 -27.06 -9.64
N TYR A 41 4.88 -26.76 -8.50
CA TYR A 41 4.48 -27.79 -7.52
C TYR A 41 3.02 -28.22 -7.66
N ASP A 42 2.14 -27.39 -8.24
CA ASP A 42 0.76 -27.81 -8.50
C ASP A 42 0.66 -28.66 -9.76
N HIS A 43 0.23 -29.92 -9.60
CA HIS A 43 0.15 -30.91 -10.68
C HIS A 43 -0.92 -30.56 -11.71
N SER A 44 -1.84 -29.63 -11.40
CA SER A 44 -2.89 -29.18 -12.30
C SER A 44 -2.50 -27.95 -13.14
N PHE A 45 -1.33 -27.33 -12.93
CA PHE A 45 -0.95 -26.05 -13.57
C PHE A 45 -2.02 -24.96 -13.36
N ARG A 46 -2.82 -25.04 -12.28
CA ARG A 46 -3.94 -24.14 -12.02
C ARG A 46 -3.80 -23.55 -10.62
N LEU A 47 -3.65 -22.23 -10.57
CA LEU A 47 -3.74 -21.50 -9.31
C LEU A 47 -5.20 -21.54 -8.82
N ASP A 48 -5.40 -21.99 -7.58
CA ASP A 48 -6.70 -21.88 -6.93
C ASP A 48 -6.99 -20.41 -6.56
N HIS A 49 -8.26 -20.08 -6.28
CA HIS A 49 -8.67 -18.72 -5.93
C HIS A 49 -7.86 -18.15 -4.77
N HIS A 50 -7.58 -18.98 -3.76
CA HIS A 50 -6.81 -18.56 -2.60
C HIS A 50 -5.35 -18.18 -2.96
N GLU A 51 -4.71 -18.94 -3.85
CA GLU A 51 -3.36 -18.65 -4.30
C GLU A 51 -3.32 -17.37 -5.16
N ILE A 52 -4.31 -17.18 -6.03
CA ILE A 52 -4.44 -15.95 -6.84
C ILE A 52 -4.58 -14.73 -5.93
N LEU A 53 -5.45 -14.79 -4.92
CA LEU A 53 -5.61 -13.71 -3.95
C LEU A 53 -4.31 -13.43 -3.18
N ASN A 54 -3.56 -14.47 -2.83
CA ASN A 54 -2.27 -14.32 -2.16
C ASN A 54 -1.22 -13.63 -3.06
N VAL A 55 -1.14 -14.02 -4.33
CA VAL A 55 -0.28 -13.37 -5.35
C VAL A 55 -0.66 -11.90 -5.53
N PHE A 56 -1.96 -11.59 -5.63
CA PHE A 56 -2.41 -10.18 -5.66
C PHE A 56 -2.00 -9.44 -4.38
N GLY A 57 -2.02 -10.09 -3.23
CA GLY A 57 -1.59 -9.51 -1.95
C GLY A 57 -0.14 -9.05 -1.98
N PHE A 58 0.76 -9.93 -2.42
CA PHE A 58 2.17 -9.63 -2.59
C PHE A 58 2.43 -8.60 -3.69
N PHE A 59 1.76 -8.70 -4.83
CA PHE A 59 1.87 -7.72 -5.91
C PHE A 59 1.49 -6.32 -5.43
N LEU A 60 0.35 -6.24 -4.75
CA LEU A 60 -0.12 -5.02 -4.14
C LEU A 60 0.96 -4.54 -3.14
N LEU A 61 1.43 -5.37 -2.20
CA LEU A 61 2.45 -4.99 -1.20
C LEU A 61 3.66 -4.28 -1.85
N VAL A 62 4.19 -4.84 -2.94
CA VAL A 62 5.28 -4.24 -3.74
C VAL A 62 4.88 -2.84 -4.25
N LEU A 63 3.68 -2.69 -4.80
CA LEU A 63 3.19 -1.40 -5.30
C LEU A 63 3.09 -0.32 -4.21
N ILE A 64 2.68 -0.66 -2.98
CA ILE A 64 2.70 0.32 -1.85
C ILE A 64 4.13 0.74 -1.54
N GLY A 65 5.08 -0.19 -1.56
CA GLY A 65 6.48 0.13 -1.33
C GLY A 65 7.00 1.13 -2.36
N ILE A 66 6.72 0.90 -3.64
CA ILE A 66 7.12 1.80 -4.73
C ILE A 66 6.46 3.19 -4.57
N GLU A 67 5.16 3.24 -4.28
CA GLU A 67 4.43 4.49 -4.08
C GLU A 67 4.99 5.32 -2.90
N LEU A 68 5.27 4.65 -1.78
CA LEU A 68 5.89 5.29 -0.62
C LEU A 68 7.31 5.79 -0.94
N LEU A 69 8.08 5.04 -1.73
CA LEU A 69 9.42 5.42 -2.15
C LEU A 69 9.38 6.71 -2.96
N ASP A 70 8.42 6.83 -3.87
CA ASP A 70 8.25 8.03 -4.69
C ASP A 70 7.71 9.21 -3.87
N THR A 71 6.85 8.96 -2.89
CA THR A 71 6.40 9.99 -1.92
C THR A 71 7.57 10.55 -1.11
N ILE A 72 8.46 9.69 -0.59
CA ILE A 72 9.64 10.12 0.17
C ILE A 72 10.63 10.88 -0.72
N LYS A 73 10.87 10.41 -1.95
CA LYS A 73 11.73 11.14 -2.92
C LYS A 73 11.15 12.50 -3.27
N ALA A 74 9.84 12.61 -3.48
CA ALA A 74 9.16 13.86 -3.77
C ALA A 74 9.35 14.86 -2.64
N TYR A 75 9.26 14.40 -1.38
CA TYR A 75 9.54 15.22 -0.22
C TYR A 75 10.97 15.80 -0.22
N ILE A 76 11.98 14.97 -0.47
CA ILE A 76 13.38 15.45 -0.55
C ILE A 76 13.56 16.49 -1.66
N LYS A 77 12.84 16.37 -2.78
CA LYS A 77 13.00 17.22 -3.96
C LYS A 77 12.25 18.55 -3.85
N LYS A 78 11.06 18.57 -3.24
CA LYS A 78 10.17 19.74 -3.23
C LYS A 78 9.88 20.31 -1.84
N GLN A 79 10.27 19.65 -0.75
CA GLN A 79 9.96 20.02 0.65
C GLN A 79 8.47 20.26 0.96
N GLU A 80 7.56 19.82 0.09
CA GLU A 80 6.12 20.01 0.27
C GLU A 80 5.40 18.67 0.13
N ILE A 81 4.76 18.23 1.21
CA ILE A 81 3.81 17.11 1.17
C ILE A 81 2.44 17.69 0.87
N HIS A 82 1.90 17.33 -0.28
CA HIS A 82 0.51 17.62 -0.58
C HIS A 82 -0.34 16.67 0.25
N VAL A 83 -1.15 17.21 1.16
CA VAL A 83 -2.00 16.44 2.09
C VAL A 83 -2.93 15.47 1.34
N GLU A 84 -3.30 15.83 0.10
CA GLU A 84 -4.07 14.97 -0.81
C GLU A 84 -3.41 13.60 -1.06
N ILE A 85 -2.08 13.55 -1.19
CA ILE A 85 -1.35 12.30 -1.45
C ILE A 85 -1.50 11.34 -0.27
N ILE A 86 -1.44 11.84 0.96
CA ILE A 86 -1.58 11.01 2.17
C ILE A 86 -2.99 10.41 2.25
N VAL A 87 -4.02 11.18 1.91
CA VAL A 87 -5.41 10.69 1.93
C VAL A 87 -5.66 9.69 0.80
N LEU A 88 -5.09 9.94 -0.38
CA LEU A 88 -5.16 9.00 -1.50
C LEU A 88 -4.48 7.67 -1.14
N LEU A 89 -3.31 7.71 -0.49
CA LEU A 89 -2.63 6.53 0.03
C LEU A 89 -3.50 5.75 1.02
N ALA A 90 -4.22 6.44 1.92
CA ALA A 90 -5.14 5.80 2.85
C ALA A 90 -6.32 5.11 2.13
N VAL A 91 -6.90 5.75 1.11
CA VAL A 91 -7.94 5.16 0.26
C VAL A 91 -7.43 3.89 -0.44
N ILE A 92 -6.24 3.96 -1.06
CA ILE A 92 -5.62 2.84 -1.75
C ILE A 92 -5.35 1.67 -0.78
N ALA A 93 -4.87 1.97 0.43
CA ALA A 93 -4.60 0.96 1.45
C ALA A 93 -5.87 0.20 1.87
N VAL A 94 -6.98 0.91 2.08
CA VAL A 94 -8.29 0.29 2.42
C VAL A 94 -8.85 -0.49 1.24
N ALA A 95 -8.83 0.08 0.04
CA ALA A 95 -9.32 -0.57 -1.18
C ALA A 95 -8.62 -1.92 -1.41
N ARG A 96 -7.30 -1.97 -1.23
CA ARG A 96 -6.53 -3.20 -1.29
C ARG A 96 -6.94 -4.22 -0.23
N LYS A 97 -7.18 -3.79 1.00
CA LYS A 97 -7.63 -4.72 2.07
C LYS A 97 -8.98 -5.36 1.73
N ILE A 98 -9.85 -4.63 1.03
CA ILE A 98 -11.14 -5.13 0.52
C ILE A 98 -10.93 -6.13 -0.63
N ILE A 99 -10.03 -5.84 -1.60
CA ILE A 99 -9.75 -6.72 -2.74
C ILE A 99 -9.20 -8.08 -2.29
N LEU A 100 -8.37 -8.09 -1.24
CA LEU A 100 -7.74 -9.30 -0.69
C LEU A 100 -8.64 -10.08 0.27
N LEU A 101 -9.86 -9.61 0.46
CA LEU A 101 -10.81 -10.19 1.38
C LEU A 101 -11.47 -11.37 0.67
N ASP A 102 -11.21 -12.59 1.15
CA ASP A 102 -11.75 -13.82 0.58
C ASP A 102 -13.14 -14.11 1.19
N PRO A 103 -14.24 -13.95 0.43
CA PRO A 103 -15.58 -14.23 0.93
C PRO A 103 -15.87 -15.73 1.06
N TYR A 104 -14.98 -16.60 0.56
CA TYR A 104 -15.11 -18.05 0.59
C TYR A 104 -14.17 -18.73 1.61
N ALA A 105 -13.44 -17.95 2.42
CA ALA A 105 -12.59 -18.49 3.47
C ALA A 105 -13.40 -19.36 4.46
N ASP A 106 -12.82 -20.47 4.93
CA ASP A 106 -13.45 -21.47 5.81
C ASP A 106 -14.04 -20.90 7.12
N MET A 107 -13.66 -19.66 7.49
CA MET A 107 -14.32 -18.88 8.54
C MET A 107 -15.21 -17.81 7.91
N PRO A 108 -16.54 -17.86 8.10
CA PRO A 108 -17.41 -16.79 7.63
C PRO A 108 -16.99 -15.48 8.31
N LEU A 109 -16.70 -14.45 7.50
CA LEU A 109 -16.50 -13.13 8.05
C LEU A 109 -17.78 -12.71 8.80
N SER A 110 -17.59 -12.21 10.02
CA SER A 110 -18.67 -11.52 10.73
C SER A 110 -19.22 -10.41 9.83
N ASP A 111 -20.54 -10.38 9.62
CA ASP A 111 -21.24 -9.34 8.87
C ASP A 111 -20.84 -7.92 9.34
N MET A 112 -20.53 -7.78 10.63
CA MET A 112 -20.06 -6.54 11.24
C MET A 112 -18.74 -6.03 10.66
N THR A 113 -17.83 -6.93 10.27
CA THR A 113 -16.53 -6.59 9.67
C THR A 113 -16.72 -6.00 8.28
N LEU A 114 -17.60 -6.58 7.47
CA LEU A 114 -17.94 -6.08 6.13
C LEU A 114 -18.59 -4.69 6.20
N TRP A 115 -19.54 -4.49 7.10
CA TRP A 115 -20.13 -3.17 7.35
C TRP A 115 -19.10 -2.15 7.83
N GLY A 116 -18.18 -2.55 8.72
CA GLY A 116 -17.07 -1.71 9.18
C GLY A 116 -16.16 -1.25 8.05
N LEU A 117 -15.77 -2.16 7.15
CA LEU A 117 -14.97 -1.83 5.96
C LEU A 117 -15.71 -0.87 5.00
N GLY A 118 -17.01 -1.09 4.78
CA GLY A 118 -17.86 -0.18 4.01
C GLY A 118 -17.94 1.22 4.62
N PHE A 119 -18.08 1.31 5.95
CA PHE A 119 -18.12 2.59 6.66
C PHE A 119 -16.78 3.34 6.58
N ILE A 120 -15.65 2.65 6.75
CA ILE A 120 -14.31 3.24 6.60
C ILE A 120 -14.12 3.79 5.17
N ALA A 121 -14.51 3.02 4.15
CA ALA A 121 -14.42 3.45 2.76
C ALA A 121 -15.25 4.72 2.50
N LEU A 122 -16.47 4.80 3.04
CA LEU A 122 -17.32 6.00 2.95
C LEU A 122 -16.69 7.21 3.65
N CYS A 123 -16.15 7.03 4.86
CA CYS A 123 -15.48 8.10 5.60
C CYS A 123 -14.26 8.65 4.84
N LEU A 124 -13.43 7.78 4.25
CA LEU A 124 -12.27 8.20 3.46
C LEU A 124 -12.67 8.89 2.15
N ALA A 125 -13.71 8.42 1.47
CA ALA A 125 -14.26 9.09 0.30
C ALA A 125 -14.79 10.50 0.66
N GLY A 126 -15.47 10.63 1.79
CA GLY A 126 -15.91 11.91 2.34
C GLY A 126 -14.75 12.86 2.67
N ALA A 127 -13.70 12.34 3.32
CA ALA A 127 -12.49 13.12 3.62
C ALA A 127 -11.81 13.63 2.35
N TYR A 128 -11.65 12.77 1.33
CA TYR A 128 -11.09 13.16 0.03
C TYR A 128 -11.93 14.25 -0.65
N TYR A 129 -13.26 14.10 -0.66
CA TYR A 129 -14.17 15.11 -1.22
C TYR A 129 -14.07 16.46 -0.50
N LEU A 130 -14.03 16.46 0.84
CA LEU A 130 -13.94 17.69 1.63
C LEU A 130 -12.62 18.42 1.42
N ILE A 131 -11.49 17.71 1.36
CA ILE A 131 -10.18 18.31 1.11
C ILE A 131 -10.13 18.96 -0.27
N LYS A 132 -10.67 18.29 -1.29
CA LYS A 132 -10.76 18.82 -2.64
C LYS A 132 -11.67 20.06 -2.71
N LYS A 133 -12.81 20.03 -2.00
CA LYS A 133 -13.75 21.16 -1.95
C LYS A 133 -13.22 22.35 -1.15
N ALA A 134 -12.43 22.11 -0.10
CA ALA A 134 -11.89 23.14 0.77
C ALA A 134 -10.83 24.03 0.09
N GLY A 135 -10.40 23.71 -1.14
CA GLY A 135 -9.47 24.55 -1.88
C GLY A 135 -8.07 24.59 -1.26
N ILE A 136 -7.69 23.61 -0.45
CA ILE A 136 -6.31 23.39 0.03
C ILE A 136 -5.37 23.04 -1.16
N SER A 137 -5.92 22.98 -2.37
CA SER A 137 -5.26 23.09 -3.67
C SER A 137 -4.69 24.51 -3.88
N THR A 138 -3.56 24.83 -3.25
CA THR A 138 -2.59 25.76 -3.83
C THR A 138 -1.20 25.29 -3.47
#